data_AF-A0AA51EAL1-F1
#
_entry.id   AF-A0AA51EAL1-F1
#
_cell.length_a   1.000
_cell.length_b   1.000
_cell.length_c   1.000
_cell.angle_alpha   90.00
_cell.angle_beta   90.00
_cell.angle_gamma   90.00
#
_symmetry.space_group_name_H-M   'P 1'
#
loop_
_entity.id
_entity.type
_entity.pdbx_description
1 polymer ?
#
loop_
_entity_poly.entity_id
_entity_poly.type
_entity_poly.pdbx_seq_one_letter_code
_entity_poly.pdbx_strand_id
1 'polypeptide(L)'
;RYPVDLRVSGKDLIQNHLTFYIYNHCAIWEKEEDKWPKGVRANGHLMLNSAKMSKSEGNFLTLSESLDKFSADAMRLTLADAGDSVEDANFVENTADAAILRLFTFIGWVK
;
A
#
# COMPACT_ATOMS: atom_id res chain seq x y z
N ARG A 1 -3.02 -5.65 21.83
CA ARG A 1 -4.06 -6.69 22.03
C ARG A 1 -3.74 -7.80 21.03
N TYR A 2 -3.82 -9.07 21.43
CA TYR A 2 -3.65 -10.21 20.54
C TYR A 2 -5.03 -10.78 20.16
N PRO A 3 -5.13 -11.51 19.04
CA PRO A 3 -4.08 -11.75 18.03
C PRO A 3 -3.85 -10.57 17.08
N VAL A 4 -2.96 -10.74 16.11
CA VAL A 4 -2.86 -9.83 14.96
C VAL A 4 -4.04 -10.09 14.02
N ASP A 5 -4.99 -9.16 13.95
CA ASP A 5 -6.17 -9.31 13.09
C ASP A 5 -5.82 -9.24 11.59
N LEU A 6 -4.89 -8.36 11.20
CA LEU A 6 -4.46 -8.19 9.81
C LEU A 6 -3.00 -7.76 9.71
N ARG A 7 -2.25 -8.39 8.79
CA ARG A 7 -0.93 -7.94 8.34
C ARG A 7 -0.95 -7.72 6.82
N VAL A 8 -0.64 -6.51 6.36
CA VAL A 8 -0.56 -6.17 4.93
C VAL A 8 0.91 -6.07 4.51
N SER A 9 1.24 -6.58 3.33
CA SER A 9 2.62 -6.64 2.84
C SER A 9 2.72 -6.76 1.32
N GLY A 10 3.88 -6.43 0.75
CA GLY A 10 4.23 -6.82 -0.62
C GLY A 10 4.34 -8.34 -0.78
N LYS A 11 4.04 -8.84 -1.99
CA LYS A 11 4.08 -10.27 -2.37
C LYS A 11 5.47 -10.90 -2.24
N ASP A 12 6.52 -10.09 -2.28
CA ASP A 12 7.92 -10.49 -2.11
C ASP A 12 8.21 -11.12 -0.74
N LEU A 13 7.44 -10.76 0.29
CA LEU A 13 7.63 -11.27 1.64
C LEU A 13 6.93 -12.61 1.92
N ILE A 14 6.11 -13.13 1.00
CA ILE A 14 5.35 -14.38 1.19
C ILE A 14 6.28 -15.55 1.45
N GLN A 15 7.28 -15.73 0.57
CA GLN A 15 8.18 -16.89 0.57
C GLN A 15 9.28 -16.84 1.65
N ASN A 16 9.27 -15.81 2.51
CA ASN A 16 10.28 -15.62 3.56
C ASN A 16 9.63 -15.11 4.85
N HIS A 17 9.68 -13.81 5.11
CA HIS A 17 9.24 -13.13 6.32
C HIS A 17 7.84 -13.53 6.78
N LEU A 18 6.85 -13.59 5.87
CA LEU A 18 5.48 -13.95 6.23
C LEU A 18 5.35 -15.44 6.58
N THR A 19 6.11 -16.29 5.91
CA THR A 19 6.20 -17.71 6.26
C THR A 19 6.84 -17.88 7.65
N PHE A 20 7.99 -17.23 7.90
CA PHE A 20 8.64 -17.25 9.21
C PHE A 20 7.76 -16.66 10.31
N TYR A 21 7.01 -15.60 10.00
CA TYR A 21 6.05 -14.97 10.90
C TYR A 21 5.01 -15.97 11.41
N ILE A 22 4.45 -16.80 10.53
CA ILE A 22 3.49 -17.85 10.91
C ILE A 22 4.18 -18.92 11.76
N TYR A 23 5.31 -19.46 11.29
CA TYR A 23 6.07 -20.50 12.03
C TYR A 23 6.42 -20.06 13.46
N ASN A 24 6.90 -18.82 13.63
CA ASN A 24 7.24 -18.29 14.95
C ASN A 24 6.01 -18.11 15.84
N HIS A 25 4.86 -17.68 15.31
CA HIS A 25 3.64 -17.56 16.11
C HIS A 25 3.15 -18.93 16.59
N CYS A 26 3.13 -19.93 15.71
CA CYS A 26 2.75 -21.29 16.06
C CYS A 26 3.71 -21.91 17.10
N ALA A 27 5.01 -21.60 17.02
CA ALA A 27 6.00 -22.11 17.99
C ALA A 27 5.92 -21.41 19.37
N ILE A 28 5.64 -20.10 19.41
CA ILE A 28 5.55 -19.35 20.68
C ILE A 28 4.23 -19.63 21.40
N TRP A 29 3.13 -19.71 20.66
CA TRP A 29 1.77 -19.92 21.19
C TRP A 29 1.21 -21.27 20.79
N GLU A 30 1.97 -22.33 21.01
CA GLU A 30 1.62 -23.70 20.60
C GLU A 30 0.26 -24.16 21.15
N LYS A 31 -0.12 -23.70 22.35
CA LYS A 31 -1.38 -24.07 23.03
C LYS A 31 -2.44 -22.96 23.01
N GLU A 32 -2.14 -21.83 22.39
CA GLU A 32 -2.99 -20.63 22.39
C GLU A 32 -3.23 -20.19 20.93
N GLU A 33 -3.93 -21.03 20.17
CA GLU A 33 -4.24 -20.79 18.75
C GLU A 33 -5.03 -19.49 18.53
N ASP A 34 -5.77 -19.02 19.55
CA ASP A 34 -6.46 -17.74 19.54
C ASP A 34 -5.50 -16.53 19.47
N LYS A 35 -4.20 -16.74 19.72
CA LYS A 35 -3.14 -15.74 19.57
C LYS A 35 -2.44 -15.81 18.20
N TRP A 36 -2.78 -16.77 17.35
CA TRP A 36 -2.19 -16.86 16.01
C TRP A 36 -2.73 -15.77 15.07
N PRO A 37 -1.97 -15.36 14.04
CA PRO A 37 -2.41 -14.34 13.09
C PRO A 37 -3.71 -14.72 12.39
N LYS A 38 -4.68 -13.79 12.32
CA LYS A 38 -5.99 -14.06 11.70
C LYS A 38 -6.02 -13.82 10.19
N GLY A 39 -5.16 -12.95 9.67
CA GLY A 39 -5.20 -12.58 8.26
C GLY A 39 -3.93 -11.93 7.76
N VAL A 40 -3.56 -12.28 6.53
CA VAL A 40 -2.46 -11.66 5.79
C VAL A 40 -2.97 -11.27 4.41
N ARG A 41 -2.77 -10.00 4.01
CA ARG A 41 -3.10 -9.51 2.67
C ARG A 41 -1.81 -9.15 1.94
N ALA A 42 -1.57 -9.80 0.80
CA ALA A 42 -0.48 -9.46 -0.08
C ALA A 42 -0.94 -8.53 -1.21
N ASN A 43 -0.12 -7.53 -1.56
CA ASN A 43 -0.27 -6.70 -2.75
C ASN A 43 0.95 -6.82 -3.66
N GLY A 44 0.81 -6.45 -4.93
CA GLY A 44 1.95 -6.35 -5.84
C GLY A 44 2.88 -5.18 -5.51
N HIS A 45 3.98 -5.06 -6.26
CA HIS A 45 4.85 -3.91 -6.15
C HIS A 45 4.17 -2.68 -6.74
N LEU A 46 4.51 -1.50 -6.23
CA LEU A 46 4.00 -0.26 -6.78
C LEU A 46 4.85 0.15 -8.00
N MET A 47 4.17 0.38 -9.11
CA MET A 47 4.69 0.99 -10.33
C MET A 47 4.37 2.49 -10.30
N LEU A 48 5.16 3.29 -11.01
CA LEU A 48 4.93 4.71 -11.21
C LEU A 48 4.79 4.97 -12.71
N ASN A 49 3.64 5.49 -13.12
CA ASN A 49 3.27 5.74 -14.51
C ASN A 49 3.50 4.52 -15.42
N SER A 50 3.06 3.34 -14.97
CA SER A 50 3.18 2.05 -15.67
C SER A 50 4.63 1.56 -15.86
N ALA A 51 5.60 2.19 -15.21
CA ALA A 51 7.00 1.80 -15.23
C ALA A 51 7.50 1.47 -13.82
N LYS A 52 8.55 0.64 -13.75
CA LYS A 52 9.17 0.26 -12.48
C LYS A 52 9.70 1.51 -11.78
N MET A 53 9.47 1.62 -10.48
CA MET A 53 10.09 2.68 -9.69
C MET A 53 11.60 2.44 -9.59
N SER A 54 12.39 3.38 -10.10
CA SER A 54 13.85 3.27 -10.19
C SER A 54 14.50 4.64 -10.12
N LYS A 55 15.41 4.82 -9.15
CA LYS A 55 16.18 6.07 -9.00
C LYS A 55 17.09 6.33 -10.19
N SER A 56 17.69 5.29 -10.77
CA SER A 56 18.63 5.45 -11.89
C SER A 56 17.95 5.82 -13.21
N GLU A 57 16.67 5.49 -13.36
CA GLU A 57 15.86 5.83 -14.55
C GLU A 57 15.11 7.16 -14.40
N GLY A 58 15.26 7.84 -13.24
CA GLY A 58 14.53 9.07 -12.91
C GLY A 58 13.05 8.87 -12.59
N ASN A 59 12.52 7.64 -12.71
CA ASN A 59 11.14 7.30 -12.39
C ASN A 59 11.01 6.91 -10.90
N PHE A 60 11.13 7.89 -10.02
CA PHE A 60 11.10 7.66 -8.57
C PHE A 60 10.48 8.85 -7.84
N LEU A 61 9.64 8.55 -6.86
CA LEU A 61 9.11 9.54 -5.92
C LEU A 61 9.27 9.01 -4.50
N THR A 62 9.85 9.83 -3.63
CA THR A 62 9.76 9.62 -2.18
C THR A 62 8.37 9.98 -1.66
N LEU A 63 8.07 9.54 -0.44
CA LEU A 63 6.84 9.94 0.26
C LEU A 63 6.76 11.47 0.40
N SER A 64 7.85 12.12 0.84
CA SER A 64 7.87 13.58 1.03
C SER A 64 7.65 14.33 -0.29
N GLU A 65 8.35 13.94 -1.36
CA GLU A 65 8.15 14.56 -2.68
C GLU A 65 6.71 14.37 -3.19
N SER A 66 6.11 13.19 -2.96
CA SER A 66 4.72 12.92 -3.32
C SER A 66 3.74 13.80 -2.56
N LEU A 67 3.99 14.03 -1.26
CA LEU A 67 3.16 14.90 -0.43
C LEU A 67 3.24 16.37 -0.87
N ASP A 68 4.46 16.85 -1.14
CA ASP A 68 4.68 18.22 -1.60
C ASP A 68 4.08 18.45 -2.99
N LYS A 69 4.10 17.43 -3.86
CA LYS A 69 3.58 17.51 -5.22
C LYS A 69 2.06 17.42 -5.30
N PHE A 70 1.44 16.52 -4.53
CA PHE A 70 0.01 16.20 -4.72
C PHE A 70 -0.88 16.50 -3.51
N SER A 71 -0.34 16.92 -2.37
CA SER A 71 -1.00 16.86 -1.04
C SER A 71 -1.25 15.43 -0.55
N ALA A 72 -1.43 15.30 0.78
CA ALA A 72 -1.73 14.01 1.40
C ALA A 72 -3.03 13.38 0.87
N ASP A 73 -4.07 14.18 0.63
CA ASP A 73 -5.40 13.66 0.30
C ASP A 73 -5.46 13.14 -1.14
N ALA A 74 -4.94 13.91 -2.11
CA ALA A 74 -4.93 13.43 -3.50
C ALA A 74 -3.96 12.26 -3.69
N MET A 75 -2.80 12.27 -3.03
CA MET A 75 -1.88 11.12 -3.03
C MET A 75 -2.58 9.85 -2.51
N ARG A 76 -3.29 9.95 -1.38
CA ARG A 76 -4.02 8.82 -0.79
C ARG A 76 -5.19 8.36 -1.66
N LEU A 77 -5.89 9.27 -2.32
CA LEU A 77 -6.97 8.93 -3.24
C LEU A 77 -6.43 8.14 -4.45
N THR A 78 -5.31 8.59 -5.02
CA THR A 78 -4.65 7.87 -6.12
C THR A 78 -4.07 6.54 -5.69
N LEU A 79 -3.51 6.44 -4.46
CA LEU A 79 -3.06 5.16 -3.91
C LEU A 79 -4.21 4.17 -3.69
N ALA A 80 -5.41 4.66 -3.38
CA ALA A 80 -6.59 3.81 -3.29
C ALA A 80 -7.04 3.29 -4.66
N ASP A 81 -6.84 4.07 -5.72
CA ASP A 81 -7.13 3.70 -7.12
C ASP A 81 -6.03 2.83 -7.75
N ALA A 82 -4.83 2.78 -7.16
CA ALA A 82 -3.64 2.16 -7.78
C ALA A 82 -3.76 0.65 -8.02
N GLY A 83 -4.59 -0.06 -7.25
CA GLY A 83 -4.84 -1.48 -7.43
C GLY A 83 -5.03 -2.24 -6.12
N ASP A 84 -5.91 -3.24 -6.16
CA ASP A 84 -6.31 -4.04 -4.99
C ASP A 84 -5.99 -5.54 -5.11
N SER A 85 -5.39 -5.96 -6.22
CA SER A 85 -4.98 -7.33 -6.48
C SER A 85 -3.55 -7.65 -6.01
N VAL A 86 -3.08 -8.88 -6.27
CA VAL A 86 -1.70 -9.32 -6.02
C VAL A 86 -0.77 -8.95 -7.20
N GLU A 87 -1.34 -8.57 -8.34
CA GLU A 87 -0.58 -7.99 -9.44
C GLU A 87 -0.04 -6.61 -9.06
N ASP A 88 0.96 -6.14 -9.80
CA ASP A 88 1.60 -4.87 -9.50
C ASP A 88 0.60 -3.72 -9.63
N ALA A 89 0.53 -2.90 -8.58
CA ALA A 89 -0.32 -1.72 -8.53
C ALA A 89 0.35 -0.57 -9.28
N ASN A 90 -0.41 0.40 -9.76
CA ASN A 90 0.13 1.50 -10.56
C ASN A 90 -0.31 2.86 -10.03
N PHE A 91 0.65 3.66 -9.57
CA PHE A 91 0.43 5.06 -9.25
C PHE A 91 0.59 5.90 -10.52
N VAL A 92 -0.48 6.57 -10.95
CA VAL A 92 -0.47 7.42 -12.14
C VAL A 92 -0.58 8.89 -11.72
N GLU A 93 0.42 9.69 -12.03
CA GLU A 93 0.48 11.10 -11.59
C GLU A 93 -0.67 11.93 -12.16
N ASN A 94 -1.06 11.69 -13.42
CA ASN A 94 -2.22 12.35 -14.03
C ASN A 94 -3.54 12.06 -13.26
N THR A 95 -3.66 10.88 -12.64
CA THR A 95 -4.80 10.55 -11.78
C THR A 95 -4.77 11.35 -10.48
N ALA A 96 -3.57 11.60 -9.93
CA ALA A 96 -3.39 12.47 -8.77
C ALA A 96 -3.72 13.93 -9.08
N ASP A 97 -3.31 14.47 -10.22
CA ASP A 97 -3.70 15.81 -10.64
C ASP A 97 -5.22 15.94 -10.80
N ALA A 98 -5.86 14.94 -11.43
CA ALA A 98 -7.30 14.88 -11.54
C ALA A 98 -8.00 14.75 -10.17
N ALA A 99 -7.39 14.03 -9.22
CA ALA A 99 -7.89 13.92 -7.85
C ALA A 99 -7.86 15.28 -7.13
N ILE A 100 -6.79 16.07 -7.26
CA ILE A 100 -6.71 17.42 -6.69
C ILE A 100 -7.86 18.28 -7.20
N LEU A 101 -8.06 18.31 -8.53
CA LEU A 101 -9.12 19.09 -9.17
C LEU A 101 -10.52 18.67 -8.67
N ARG A 102 -10.78 17.35 -8.60
CA ARG A 102 -12.08 16.82 -8.11
C ARG A 102 -12.33 17.14 -6.65
N LEU A 103 -11.31 17.02 -5.79
CA LEU A 103 -11.45 17.35 -4.37
C LEU A 103 -11.70 18.85 -4.17
N PHE A 104 -10.98 19.70 -4.90
CA PHE A 104 -11.16 21.15 -4.83
C PHE A 104 -12.57 21.57 -5.27
N THR A 105 -13.04 21.08 -6.41
CA THR A 105 -14.39 21.40 -6.90
C THR A 105 -15.48 20.84 -5.98
N PHE A 106 -15.29 19.65 -5.43
CA PHE A 106 -16.21 19.06 -4.45
C PHE A 106 -16.34 19.93 -3.19
N ILE A 107 -15.21 20.36 -2.61
CA ILE A 107 -15.22 21.23 -1.43
C ILE A 107 -15.90 22.57 -1.75
N GLY A 108 -15.66 23.13 -2.94
CA GLY A 108 -16.32 24.36 -3.39
C GLY A 108 -17.83 24.20 -3.64
N TRP A 109 -18.30 23.00 -3.94
CA TRP A 109 -19.73 22.70 -4.13
C TRP A 109 -20.47 22.43 -2.81
N VAL A 110 -19.81 21.79 -1.83
CA VAL A 110 -20.42 21.49 -0.53
C VAL A 110 -20.50 22.72 0.39
N LYS A 111 -19.58 23.67 0.23
CA LYS A 111 -19.57 24.94 0.99
C LYS A 111 -20.57 25.93 0.44
#